data_AF-A0A6G0UM77-F1
#
_entry.id   AF-A0A6G0UM77-F1
#
_cell.length_a   1.000
_cell.length_b   1.000
_cell.length_c   1.000
_cell.angle_alpha   90.00
_cell.angle_beta   90.00
_cell.angle_gamma   90.00
#
_symmetry.space_group_name_H-M   'P 1'
#
loop_
_entity.id
_entity.type
_entity.pdbx_description
1 polymer ?
#
loop_
_entity_poly.entity_id
_entity_poly.type
_entity_poly.pdbx_seq_one_letter_code
_entity_poly.pdbx_strand_id
1 'polypeptide(L)'
;MSATRSAAIKNHLSQLLKYRSDPEKFPIIISQDGDRTDVTSVIKTFVNDSAGVHFIHHKARTGVGSAIHKSAKNYFFIAQHYKFALDSVFQEYGYKTAIITEDDLDIAEDFFSYFDATKRLLYEDPSIWCISAWNDNGAASLVDRAKSEKLYRTDFFPGLGWMLTSETWKELSAKWPEAYWDDWLRRQDVRQNRVCIRPEVSRTAHNNRLAGKGSSNGLYKKFLASIGLPDTPVDFSLVDTERLKKKNYDPFFGSLIKSAKELEISDVTEKKYPLKKDISYRIRYKDPREYRKIAKSFSLMNDIRSGMARTAYYGIIPFRIDGIQFYAVHGNLDLSRPFGEFPTSELYNDDWDKMTRYLDFAEFYCKPGKWAGKCDPHDPEMIAWFTKRGQTKRLQSWGEMIVI
;
A
#
# COMPACT_ATOMS: atom_id res chain seq x y z
N MET A 1 7.40 12.53 -7.65
CA MET A 1 6.64 12.29 -8.89
C MET A 1 5.57 13.37 -9.02
N SER A 2 5.41 14.02 -10.17
CA SER A 2 4.42 15.10 -10.38
C SER A 2 3.88 15.13 -11.81
N ALA A 3 2.69 15.71 -12.02
CA ALA A 3 2.13 15.84 -13.37
C ALA A 3 1.31 17.12 -13.57
N THR A 4 0.13 17.24 -12.94
CA THR A 4 -0.86 18.26 -13.30
C THR A 4 -1.28 19.18 -12.15
N ARG A 5 -0.71 19.03 -10.94
CA ARG A 5 -1.21 19.67 -9.71
C ARG A 5 -0.21 20.67 -9.13
N SER A 6 -0.20 21.89 -9.65
CA SER A 6 0.76 22.95 -9.25
C SER A 6 0.70 23.30 -7.76
N ALA A 7 -0.50 23.36 -7.16
CA ALA A 7 -0.65 23.59 -5.72
C ALA A 7 -0.15 22.42 -4.87
N ALA A 8 -0.41 21.17 -5.29
CA ALA A 8 0.01 19.98 -4.57
C ALA A 8 1.54 19.83 -4.57
N ILE A 9 2.17 19.94 -5.74
CA ILE A 9 3.64 19.88 -5.84
C ILE A 9 4.32 21.00 -5.06
N LYS A 10 3.75 22.22 -5.05
CA LYS A 10 4.26 23.33 -4.22
C LYS A 10 4.26 22.94 -2.74
N ASN A 11 3.13 22.45 -2.24
CA ASN A 11 2.97 22.02 -0.85
C ASN A 11 3.94 20.88 -0.48
N HIS A 12 4.08 19.88 -1.36
CA HIS A 12 4.95 18.74 -1.13
C HIS A 12 6.43 19.15 -1.09
N LEU A 13 6.89 19.95 -2.06
CA LEU A 13 8.28 20.45 -2.10
C LEU A 13 8.61 21.35 -0.92
N SER A 14 7.68 22.21 -0.50
CA SER A 14 7.87 23.03 0.70
C SER A 14 8.10 22.17 1.95
N GLN A 15 7.37 21.06 2.12
CA GLN A 15 7.58 20.15 3.25
C GLN A 15 8.91 19.39 3.14
N LEU A 16 9.24 18.88 1.96
CA LEU A 16 10.52 18.21 1.72
C LEU A 16 11.69 19.12 2.07
N LEU A 17 11.70 20.38 1.62
CA LEU A 17 12.75 21.33 1.95
C LEU A 17 12.74 21.73 3.43
N LYS A 18 11.57 21.87 4.05
CA LYS A 18 11.44 22.20 5.47
C LYS A 18 12.06 21.13 6.38
N TYR A 19 11.83 19.86 6.08
CA TYR A 19 12.26 18.74 6.94
C TYR A 19 13.56 18.05 6.48
N ARG A 20 14.07 18.40 5.29
CA ARG A 20 15.34 17.90 4.79
C ARG A 20 16.49 18.45 5.64
N SER A 21 17.21 17.56 6.30
CA SER A 21 18.34 17.92 7.16
C SER A 21 19.59 18.34 6.39
N ASP A 22 19.85 17.72 5.23
CA ASP A 22 21.09 17.88 4.48
C ASP A 22 20.84 17.68 2.96
N PRO A 23 21.14 18.68 2.10
CA PRO A 23 20.96 18.59 0.65
C PRO A 23 21.90 17.61 -0.05
N GLU A 24 23.09 17.31 0.49
CA GLU A 24 24.02 16.34 -0.07
C GLU A 24 23.59 14.90 0.24
N LYS A 25 23.07 14.69 1.46
CA LYS A 25 22.52 13.40 1.88
C LYS A 25 21.17 13.09 1.24
N PHE A 26 20.32 14.11 1.07
CA PHE A 26 18.98 13.98 0.50
C PHE A 26 18.75 14.96 -0.67
N PRO A 27 19.45 14.78 -1.81
CA PRO A 27 19.14 15.53 -3.02
C PRO A 27 17.72 15.21 -3.50
N ILE A 28 17.02 16.22 -4.02
CA ILE A 28 15.63 16.10 -4.49
C ILE A 28 15.64 16.12 -6.01
N ILE A 29 15.17 15.03 -6.63
CA ILE A 29 14.91 14.99 -8.08
C ILE A 29 13.41 15.09 -8.30
N ILE A 30 13.00 16.15 -9.00
CA ILE A 30 11.61 16.39 -9.36
C ILE A 30 11.41 15.85 -10.77
N SER A 31 10.57 14.82 -10.90
CA SER A 31 10.14 14.31 -12.20
C SER A 31 8.73 14.78 -12.51
N GLN A 32 8.57 15.53 -13.60
CA GLN A 32 7.27 15.98 -14.12
C GLN A 32 6.87 15.16 -15.34
N ASP A 33 5.64 14.68 -15.39
CA ASP A 33 5.03 14.07 -16.58
C ASP A 33 4.03 15.01 -17.27
N GLY A 34 4.06 15.00 -18.61
CA GLY A 34 3.27 15.92 -19.44
C GLY A 34 3.84 17.34 -19.47
N ASP A 35 3.07 18.30 -19.95
CA ASP A 35 3.56 19.62 -20.39
C ASP A 35 2.89 20.81 -19.66
N ARG A 36 2.31 20.56 -18.49
CA ARG A 36 1.64 21.58 -17.68
C ARG A 36 2.61 22.67 -17.23
N THR A 37 2.50 23.84 -17.85
CA THR A 37 3.41 24.97 -17.64
C THR A 37 3.31 25.56 -16.24
N ASP A 38 2.13 25.57 -15.62
CA ASP A 38 1.92 26.03 -14.25
C ASP A 38 2.67 25.16 -13.23
N VAL A 39 2.70 23.84 -13.44
CA VAL A 39 3.51 22.90 -12.65
C VAL A 39 4.99 23.15 -12.90
N THR A 40 5.42 23.28 -14.15
CA THR A 40 6.82 23.55 -14.50
C THR A 40 7.33 24.85 -13.87
N SER A 41 6.53 25.91 -13.88
CA SER A 41 6.90 27.20 -13.28
C SER A 41 7.14 27.09 -11.78
N VAL A 42 6.27 26.39 -11.05
CA VAL A 42 6.46 26.12 -9.62
C VAL A 42 7.76 25.34 -9.38
N ILE A 43 7.99 24.27 -10.14
CA ILE A 43 9.18 23.42 -10.01
C ILE A 43 10.46 24.25 -10.22
N LYS A 44 10.48 25.09 -11.26
CA LYS A 44 11.64 25.95 -11.56
C LYS A 44 11.98 26.91 -10.43
N THR A 45 10.99 27.45 -9.70
CA THR A 45 11.25 28.26 -8.51
C THR A 45 12.06 27.47 -7.47
N PHE A 46 11.65 26.25 -7.14
CA PHE A 46 12.39 25.41 -6.19
C PHE A 46 13.78 25.00 -6.67
N VAL A 47 13.94 24.71 -7.97
CA VAL A 47 15.26 24.37 -8.56
C VAL A 47 16.22 25.55 -8.48
N ASN A 48 15.74 26.77 -8.74
CA ASN A 48 16.58 27.97 -8.73
C ASN A 48 16.92 28.43 -7.31
N ASP A 49 15.99 28.26 -6.36
CA ASP A 49 16.10 28.87 -5.03
C ASP A 49 16.67 27.89 -3.98
N SER A 50 16.93 26.63 -4.32
CA SER A 50 17.34 25.61 -3.33
C SER A 50 18.46 24.70 -3.83
N ALA A 51 19.48 24.51 -2.98
CA ALA A 51 20.59 23.61 -3.27
C ALA A 51 20.14 22.13 -3.32
N GLY A 52 20.79 21.35 -4.20
CA GLY A 52 20.52 19.92 -4.34
C GLY A 52 19.09 19.61 -4.81
N VAL A 53 18.47 20.49 -5.60
CA VAL A 53 17.17 20.26 -6.23
C VAL A 53 17.35 20.21 -7.74
N HIS A 54 16.93 19.11 -8.34
CA HIS A 54 17.09 18.83 -9.77
C HIS A 54 15.73 18.61 -10.42
N PHE A 55 15.65 18.85 -11.72
CA PHE A 55 14.43 18.69 -12.51
C PHE A 55 14.67 17.82 -13.74
N ILE A 56 13.85 16.78 -13.88
CA ILE A 56 13.76 15.95 -15.08
C ILE A 56 12.33 15.99 -15.63
N HIS A 57 12.20 15.97 -16.95
CA HIS A 57 10.92 16.21 -17.62
C HIS A 57 10.55 15.10 -18.60
N HIS A 58 9.54 14.31 -18.23
CA HIS A 58 8.97 13.27 -19.07
C HIS A 58 7.91 13.85 -20.02
N LYS A 59 8.32 14.18 -21.25
CA LYS A 59 7.41 14.68 -22.30
C LYS A 59 6.92 13.57 -23.24
N ALA A 60 7.71 12.53 -23.42
CA ALA A 60 7.45 11.48 -24.41
C ALA A 60 6.47 10.43 -23.86
N ARG A 61 5.17 10.69 -23.97
CA ARG A 61 4.13 9.69 -23.70
C ARG A 61 3.87 8.85 -24.95
N THR A 62 4.11 7.55 -24.90
CA THR A 62 3.82 6.68 -26.04
C THR A 62 2.32 6.35 -26.11
N GLY A 63 1.82 6.23 -27.34
CA GLY A 63 0.39 6.09 -27.63
C GLY A 63 -0.23 4.78 -27.15
N VAL A 64 -1.48 4.89 -26.75
CA VAL A 64 -2.31 3.88 -26.10
C VAL A 64 -3.18 3.25 -27.21
N GLY A 65 -2.59 2.32 -27.98
CA GLY A 65 -3.11 1.90 -29.30
C GLY A 65 -4.37 1.03 -29.32
N SER A 66 -4.73 0.37 -28.21
CA SER A 66 -5.91 -0.52 -28.12
C SER A 66 -7.10 0.10 -27.38
N ALA A 67 -8.29 -0.49 -27.48
CA ALA A 67 -9.47 -0.04 -26.75
C ALA A 67 -9.31 -0.21 -25.22
N ILE A 68 -8.66 -1.29 -24.78
CA ILE A 68 -8.31 -1.57 -23.37
C ILE A 68 -7.34 -0.49 -22.86
N HIS A 69 -6.34 -0.16 -23.69
CA HIS A 69 -5.40 0.91 -23.43
C HIS A 69 -6.17 2.23 -23.19
N LYS A 70 -7.16 2.57 -24.02
CA LYS A 70 -7.93 3.81 -23.88
C LYS A 70 -8.71 3.91 -22.56
N SER A 71 -9.27 2.82 -22.04
CA SER A 71 -10.00 2.82 -20.75
C SER A 71 -9.09 2.96 -19.53
N ALA A 72 -7.84 2.50 -19.61
CA ALA A 72 -6.86 2.52 -18.52
C ALA A 72 -5.73 3.54 -18.75
N LYS A 73 -5.93 4.48 -19.68
CA LYS A 73 -4.90 5.41 -20.20
C LYS A 73 -4.02 6.06 -19.12
N ASN A 74 -4.61 6.52 -18.02
CA ASN A 74 -3.86 7.16 -16.94
C ASN A 74 -2.87 6.19 -16.27
N TYR A 75 -3.24 4.92 -16.09
CA TYR A 75 -2.37 3.92 -15.48
C TYR A 75 -1.16 3.58 -16.37
N PHE A 76 -1.33 3.64 -17.69
CA PHE A 76 -0.21 3.50 -18.64
C PHE A 76 0.79 4.64 -18.51
N PHE A 77 0.31 5.88 -18.50
CA PHE A 77 1.18 7.05 -18.37
C PHE A 77 1.89 7.10 -17.02
N ILE A 78 1.21 6.72 -15.94
CA ILE A 78 1.83 6.61 -14.62
C ILE A 78 2.96 5.58 -14.66
N ALA A 79 2.74 4.39 -15.21
CA ALA A 79 3.78 3.36 -15.29
C ALA A 79 4.98 3.80 -16.15
N GLN A 80 4.75 4.45 -17.29
CA GLN A 80 5.83 5.03 -18.12
C GLN A 80 6.62 6.10 -17.37
N HIS A 81 5.92 6.98 -16.64
CA HIS A 81 6.55 8.06 -15.88
C HIS A 81 7.43 7.52 -14.76
N TYR A 82 6.94 6.54 -13.99
CA TYR A 82 7.72 5.87 -12.96
C TYR A 82 8.98 5.22 -13.54
N LYS A 83 8.86 4.53 -14.68
CA LYS A 83 10.02 3.94 -15.35
C LYS A 83 11.04 4.99 -15.76
N PHE A 84 10.60 6.05 -16.44
CA PHE A 84 11.49 7.15 -16.84
C PHE A 84 12.21 7.76 -15.62
N ALA A 85 11.46 8.09 -14.56
CA ALA A 85 12.03 8.74 -13.39
C ALA A 85 13.07 7.86 -12.69
N LEU A 86 12.77 6.57 -12.50
CA LEU A 86 13.66 5.64 -11.81
C LEU A 86 14.87 5.26 -12.69
N ASP A 87 14.69 5.12 -14.01
CA ASP A 87 15.82 4.94 -14.93
C ASP A 87 16.77 6.15 -14.88
N SER A 88 16.26 7.38 -14.88
CA SER A 88 17.11 8.56 -14.72
C SER A 88 17.82 8.57 -13.35
N VAL A 89 17.11 8.33 -12.25
CA VAL A 89 17.70 8.34 -10.90
C VAL A 89 18.83 7.32 -10.75
N PHE A 90 18.64 6.09 -11.24
CA PHE A 90 19.58 5.00 -11.01
C PHE A 90 20.63 4.84 -12.11
N GLN A 91 20.29 5.13 -13.38
CA GLN A 91 21.19 4.93 -14.51
C GLN A 91 21.92 6.21 -14.93
N GLU A 92 21.23 7.36 -14.92
CA GLU A 92 21.84 8.64 -15.33
C GLU A 92 22.52 9.36 -14.16
N TYR A 93 21.83 9.48 -13.02
CA TYR A 93 22.39 10.12 -11.82
C TYR A 93 23.25 9.17 -10.98
N GLY A 94 23.12 7.85 -11.16
CA GLY A 94 23.96 6.86 -10.49
C GLY A 94 23.74 6.72 -8.98
N TYR A 95 22.59 7.16 -8.45
CA TYR A 95 22.27 6.96 -7.04
C TYR A 95 22.09 5.47 -6.72
N LYS A 96 22.42 5.05 -5.48
CA LYS A 96 22.28 3.64 -5.05
C LYS A 96 20.95 3.35 -4.35
N THR A 97 20.26 4.39 -3.91
CA THR A 97 19.00 4.30 -3.16
C THR A 97 18.15 5.50 -3.52
N ALA A 98 16.84 5.33 -3.62
CA ALA A 98 15.91 6.43 -3.88
C ALA A 98 14.69 6.31 -2.96
N ILE A 99 14.21 7.45 -2.44
CA ILE A 99 12.91 7.57 -1.77
C ILE A 99 11.95 8.20 -2.78
N ILE A 100 10.82 7.56 -3.02
CA ILE A 100 9.80 7.97 -3.99
C ILE A 100 8.57 8.47 -3.27
N THR A 101 8.20 9.70 -3.57
CA THR A 101 6.96 10.34 -3.12
C THR A 101 6.14 10.86 -4.31
N GLU A 102 4.82 10.90 -4.14
CA GLU A 102 3.88 11.55 -5.07
C GLU A 102 3.59 12.98 -4.61
N ASP A 103 3.23 13.85 -5.55
CA ASP A 103 3.01 15.29 -5.33
C ASP A 103 1.81 15.62 -4.43
N ASP A 104 0.99 14.64 -4.08
CA ASP A 104 -0.17 14.78 -3.22
C ASP A 104 0.00 14.22 -1.82
N LEU A 105 1.22 13.94 -1.39
CA LEU A 105 1.51 13.50 -0.04
C LEU A 105 1.93 14.67 0.85
N ASP A 106 1.41 14.70 2.07
CA ASP A 106 2.05 15.37 3.20
C ASP A 106 3.04 14.41 3.86
N ILE A 107 4.13 14.94 4.43
CA ILE A 107 5.18 14.15 5.08
C ILE A 107 5.33 14.54 6.54
N ALA A 108 5.69 13.57 7.38
CA ALA A 108 5.99 13.80 8.79
C ALA A 108 7.33 14.55 8.96
N GLU A 109 7.49 15.23 10.10
CA GLU A 109 8.75 15.90 10.47
C GLU A 109 9.90 14.90 10.62
N ASP A 110 9.63 13.67 11.06
CA ASP A 110 10.60 12.58 11.19
C ASP A 110 10.82 11.76 9.91
N PHE A 111 10.26 12.20 8.76
CA PHE A 111 10.30 11.43 7.50
C PHE A 111 11.72 11.04 7.06
N PHE A 112 12.67 11.98 7.09
CA PHE A 112 14.05 11.69 6.69
C PHE A 112 14.80 10.84 7.73
N SER A 113 14.56 11.08 9.03
CA SER A 113 15.12 10.26 10.11
C SER A 113 14.68 8.80 9.97
N TYR A 114 13.40 8.57 9.67
CA TYR A 114 12.82 7.25 9.42
C TYR A 114 13.55 6.49 8.29
N PHE A 115 13.70 7.11 7.12
CA PHE A 115 14.36 6.46 5.99
C PHE A 115 15.85 6.26 6.23
N ASP A 116 16.53 7.21 6.87
CA ASP A 116 17.95 7.10 7.15
C ASP A 116 18.28 5.92 8.08
N ALA A 117 17.55 5.81 9.19
CA ALA A 117 17.76 4.77 10.19
C ALA A 117 17.43 3.36 9.66
N THR A 118 16.48 3.27 8.73
CA THR A 118 16.01 1.98 8.19
C THR A 118 16.74 1.57 6.91
N LYS A 119 17.40 2.50 6.19
CA LYS A 119 18.10 2.25 4.92
C LYS A 119 19.02 1.03 4.94
N ARG A 120 19.78 0.86 6.02
CA ARG A 120 20.74 -0.27 6.14
C ARG A 120 20.08 -1.64 6.02
N LEU A 121 18.80 -1.76 6.39
CA LEU A 121 18.05 -3.01 6.31
C LEU A 121 17.94 -3.54 4.88
N LEU A 122 17.87 -2.66 3.87
CA LEU A 122 17.84 -3.05 2.46
C LEU A 122 19.14 -3.72 1.98
N TYR A 123 20.25 -3.46 2.67
CA TYR A 123 21.57 -4.00 2.33
C TYR A 123 21.95 -5.19 3.23
N GLU A 124 21.45 -5.21 4.47
CA GLU A 124 21.82 -6.20 5.48
C GLU A 124 20.88 -7.40 5.56
N ASP A 125 19.65 -7.29 5.05
CA ASP A 125 18.66 -8.38 5.03
C ASP A 125 18.05 -8.53 3.63
N PRO A 126 18.47 -9.55 2.85
CA PRO A 126 18.00 -9.75 1.47
C PRO A 126 16.51 -10.11 1.37
N SER A 127 15.86 -10.43 2.50
CA SER A 127 14.42 -10.63 2.54
C SER A 127 13.62 -9.33 2.58
N ILE A 128 14.28 -8.17 2.70
CA ILE A 128 13.65 -6.83 2.65
C ILE A 128 14.01 -6.18 1.31
N TRP A 129 13.00 -5.74 0.56
CA TRP A 129 13.20 -5.11 -0.76
C TRP A 129 12.71 -3.67 -0.81
N CYS A 130 11.91 -3.24 0.17
CA CYS A 130 11.46 -1.87 0.26
C CYS A 130 11.25 -1.40 1.70
N ILE A 131 11.21 -0.08 1.90
CA ILE A 131 10.77 0.55 3.14
C ILE A 131 9.67 1.53 2.74
N SER A 132 8.50 1.48 3.38
CA SER A 132 7.38 2.36 3.09
C SER A 132 7.01 3.17 4.31
N ALA A 133 6.76 4.46 4.12
CA ALA A 133 6.23 5.39 5.09
C ALA A 133 4.74 5.16 5.38
N TRP A 134 4.07 4.22 4.72
CA TRP A 134 2.62 4.07 4.77
C TRP A 134 2.18 2.81 5.54
N ASN A 135 1.20 3.00 6.42
CA ASN A 135 0.40 1.93 7.00
C ASN A 135 -1.01 1.96 6.39
N ASP A 136 -1.35 0.96 5.57
CA ASP A 136 -2.68 0.85 4.95
C ASP A 136 -3.83 0.76 5.97
N ASN A 137 -3.58 0.21 7.16
CA ASN A 137 -4.54 0.19 8.28
C ASN A 137 -4.16 1.25 9.34
N GLY A 138 -3.56 2.37 8.91
CA GLY A 138 -3.00 3.42 9.77
C GLY A 138 -3.99 4.44 10.32
N ALA A 139 -5.28 4.13 10.37
CA ALA A 139 -6.27 5.04 10.93
C ALA A 139 -6.00 5.27 12.42
N ALA A 140 -6.27 6.47 12.94
CA ALA A 140 -5.98 6.79 14.35
C ALA A 140 -6.62 5.83 15.36
N SER A 141 -7.77 5.24 15.03
CA SER A 141 -8.45 4.23 15.86
C SER A 141 -7.86 2.83 15.77
N LEU A 142 -7.00 2.57 14.77
CA LEU A 142 -6.42 1.27 14.44
C LEU A 142 -4.97 1.09 14.90
N VAL A 143 -4.35 2.15 15.43
CA VAL A 143 -2.91 2.22 15.74
C VAL A 143 -2.65 2.73 17.15
N ASP A 144 -1.49 2.37 17.69
CA ASP A 144 -0.95 2.92 18.93
C ASP A 144 -0.15 4.20 18.67
N ARG A 145 -0.82 5.36 18.66
CA ARG A 145 -0.14 6.65 18.40
C ARG A 145 0.95 6.98 19.42
N ALA A 146 0.82 6.50 20.66
CA ALA A 146 1.83 6.65 21.70
C ALA A 146 3.07 5.77 21.47
N LYS A 147 3.00 4.82 20.52
CA LYS A 147 4.08 3.93 20.11
C LYS A 147 4.45 4.13 18.64
N SER A 148 4.53 5.40 18.23
CA SER A 148 4.84 5.80 16.86
C SER A 148 6.19 5.25 16.36
N GLU A 149 7.12 4.91 17.26
CA GLU A 149 8.43 4.31 16.94
C GLU A 149 8.35 2.85 16.45
N LYS A 150 7.22 2.15 16.66
CA LYS A 150 7.07 0.74 16.26
C LYS A 150 7.08 0.59 14.75
N LEU A 151 7.82 -0.41 14.27
CA LEU A 151 7.98 -0.78 12.87
C LEU A 151 7.65 -2.27 12.68
N TYR A 152 7.21 -2.62 11.47
CA TYR A 152 6.75 -3.97 11.13
C TYR A 152 7.27 -4.41 9.77
N ARG A 153 7.34 -5.72 9.58
CA ARG A 153 7.47 -6.35 8.26
C ARG A 153 6.07 -6.49 7.64
N THR A 154 5.96 -6.38 6.33
CA THR A 154 4.72 -6.59 5.56
C THR A 154 5.03 -7.23 4.21
N ASP A 155 4.29 -8.27 3.85
CA ASP A 155 4.31 -8.86 2.50
C ASP A 155 3.62 -7.94 1.48
N PHE A 156 2.62 -7.19 1.94
CA PHE A 156 1.91 -6.25 1.09
C PHE A 156 2.81 -5.04 0.77
N PHE A 157 3.04 -4.76 -0.52
CA PHE A 157 3.72 -3.55 -0.99
C PHE A 157 2.81 -2.32 -0.84
N PRO A 158 3.11 -1.39 0.09
CA PRO A 158 2.20 -0.26 0.37
C PRO A 158 2.41 0.93 -0.56
N GLY A 159 3.65 1.19 -1.01
CA GLY A 159 4.01 2.38 -1.77
C GLY A 159 3.96 3.66 -0.92
N LEU A 160 3.33 4.72 -1.46
CA LEU A 160 2.96 5.97 -0.76
C LEU A 160 4.07 6.58 0.12
N GLY A 161 5.22 6.88 -0.50
CA GLY A 161 6.44 7.25 0.22
C GLY A 161 7.25 5.99 0.51
N TRP A 162 8.09 5.57 -0.43
CA TRP A 162 8.80 4.30 -0.31
C TRP A 162 10.21 4.36 -0.86
N MET A 163 11.08 3.50 -0.33
CA MET A 163 12.50 3.46 -0.65
C MET A 163 12.92 2.10 -1.19
N LEU A 164 13.75 2.11 -2.23
CA LEU A 164 14.37 0.93 -2.84
C LEU A 164 15.83 1.18 -3.21
N THR A 165 16.55 0.12 -3.54
CA THR A 165 17.93 0.15 -4.02
C THR A 165 18.02 0.10 -5.55
N SER A 166 19.18 0.50 -6.07
CA SER A 166 19.54 0.35 -7.49
C SER A 166 19.48 -1.10 -7.97
N GLU A 167 19.85 -2.06 -7.12
CA GLU A 167 19.85 -3.48 -7.41
C GLU A 167 18.42 -3.99 -7.60
N THR A 168 17.51 -3.61 -6.68
CA THR A 168 16.08 -3.89 -6.82
C THR A 168 15.53 -3.24 -8.08
N TRP A 169 15.87 -1.99 -8.38
CA TRP A 169 15.41 -1.36 -9.62
C TRP A 169 15.91 -2.08 -10.87
N LYS A 170 17.17 -2.51 -10.91
CA LYS A 170 17.75 -3.24 -12.06
C LYS A 170 16.98 -4.54 -12.35
N GLU A 171 16.52 -5.24 -11.32
CA GLU A 171 15.67 -6.43 -11.46
C GLU A 171 14.30 -6.06 -12.04
N LEU A 172 13.65 -5.03 -11.49
CA LEU A 172 12.28 -4.64 -11.85
C LEU A 172 12.21 -3.98 -13.23
N SER A 173 13.18 -3.14 -13.58
CA SER A 173 13.17 -2.29 -14.77
C SER A 173 13.16 -3.10 -16.07
N ALA A 174 13.75 -4.30 -16.06
CA ALA A 174 13.80 -5.23 -17.18
C ALA A 174 12.44 -5.84 -17.53
N LYS A 175 11.51 -5.88 -16.57
CA LYS A 175 10.18 -6.50 -16.71
C LYS A 175 9.04 -5.52 -16.37
N TRP A 176 9.36 -4.22 -16.34
CA TRP A 176 8.43 -3.21 -15.89
C TRP A 176 7.13 -3.24 -16.68
N PRO A 177 5.96 -3.23 -16.02
CA PRO A 177 4.68 -3.43 -16.69
C PRO A 177 4.26 -2.17 -17.44
N GLU A 178 3.38 -2.35 -18.42
CA GLU A 178 2.85 -1.22 -19.18
C GLU A 178 1.86 -0.36 -18.38
N ALA A 179 1.21 -0.92 -17.34
CA ALA A 179 0.23 -0.26 -16.48
C ALA A 179 0.15 -0.97 -15.11
N TYR A 180 -0.55 -0.35 -14.14
CA TYR A 180 -0.82 -0.92 -12.81
C TYR A 180 0.46 -1.41 -12.09
N TRP A 181 1.50 -0.57 -12.14
CA TRP A 181 2.83 -0.92 -11.65
C TRP A 181 2.84 -1.36 -10.19
N ASP A 182 2.02 -0.73 -9.34
CA ASP A 182 1.96 -1.02 -7.91
C ASP A 182 1.27 -2.37 -7.62
N ASP A 183 0.19 -2.70 -8.34
CA ASP A 183 -0.41 -4.04 -8.28
C ASP A 183 0.53 -5.11 -8.86
N TRP A 184 1.26 -4.80 -9.93
CA TRP A 184 2.28 -5.71 -10.47
C TRP A 184 3.38 -6.02 -9.44
N LEU A 185 3.85 -5.01 -8.71
CA LEU A 185 4.83 -5.18 -7.62
C LEU A 185 4.33 -6.08 -6.47
N ARG A 186 3.01 -6.20 -6.29
CA ARG A 186 2.41 -7.06 -5.25
C ARG A 186 2.41 -8.54 -5.63
N ARG A 187 2.56 -8.88 -6.92
CA ARG A 187 2.54 -10.26 -7.38
C ARG A 187 3.68 -11.09 -6.79
N GLN A 188 3.39 -12.35 -6.50
CA GLN A 188 4.35 -13.26 -5.88
C GLN A 188 5.60 -13.50 -6.74
N ASP A 189 5.46 -13.56 -8.07
CA ASP A 189 6.58 -13.75 -9.01
C ASP A 189 7.51 -12.54 -9.13
N VAL A 190 7.03 -11.35 -8.73
CA VAL A 190 7.80 -10.10 -8.69
C VAL A 190 8.41 -9.89 -7.30
N ARG A 191 7.57 -9.97 -6.26
CA ARG A 191 7.99 -9.77 -4.87
C ARG A 191 8.94 -10.86 -4.36
N GLN A 192 8.79 -12.11 -4.83
CA GLN A 192 9.66 -13.25 -4.50
C GLN A 192 9.81 -13.49 -2.98
N ASN A 193 8.69 -13.49 -2.24
CA ASN A 193 8.67 -13.60 -0.77
C ASN A 193 9.39 -12.48 0.02
N ARG A 194 9.86 -11.42 -0.64
CA ARG A 194 10.48 -10.27 0.06
C ARG A 194 9.41 -9.40 0.70
N VAL A 195 9.78 -8.67 1.74
CA VAL A 195 8.89 -7.80 2.51
C VAL A 195 9.28 -6.34 2.41
N CYS A 196 8.33 -5.47 2.69
CA CYS A 196 8.63 -4.10 3.03
C CYS A 196 8.66 -3.90 4.55
N ILE A 197 9.41 -2.91 5.00
CA ILE A 197 9.22 -2.35 6.34
C ILE A 197 8.15 -1.27 6.28
N ARG A 198 7.25 -1.24 7.25
CA ARG A 198 6.21 -0.20 7.40
C ARG A 198 6.10 0.27 8.85
N PRO A 199 5.66 1.50 9.11
CA PRO A 199 5.50 1.99 10.48
C PRO A 199 4.16 1.63 11.12
N GLU A 200 4.05 1.79 12.45
CA GLU A 200 2.78 1.82 13.18
C GLU A 200 1.92 3.02 12.75
N VAL A 201 2.49 4.22 12.80
CA VAL A 201 1.85 5.47 12.36
C VAL A 201 2.49 5.93 11.06
N SER A 202 1.71 6.23 10.03
CA SER A 202 2.24 6.62 8.72
C SER A 202 3.09 7.90 8.78
N ARG A 203 4.18 7.93 8.01
CA ARG A 203 5.10 9.07 7.83
C ARG A 203 4.75 9.89 6.59
N THR A 204 3.74 9.44 5.87
CA THR A 204 3.06 10.13 4.78
C THR A 204 1.57 10.14 5.05
N ALA A 205 0.89 11.18 4.61
CA ALA A 205 -0.57 11.30 4.62
C ALA A 205 -1.04 11.78 3.25
N HIS A 206 -2.18 11.30 2.77
CA HIS A 206 -2.74 11.81 1.52
C HIS A 206 -3.32 13.20 1.75
N ASN A 207 -2.86 14.21 1.00
CA ASN A 207 -3.35 15.57 1.14
C ASN A 207 -4.73 15.71 0.51
N ASN A 208 -5.77 15.43 1.30
CA ASN A 208 -7.16 15.43 0.84
C ASN A 208 -7.65 16.80 0.33
N ARG A 209 -6.93 17.90 0.60
CA ARG A 209 -7.26 19.24 0.13
C ARG A 209 -6.72 19.51 -1.27
N LEU A 210 -5.52 19.02 -1.58
CA LEU A 210 -4.80 19.36 -2.81
C LEU A 210 -4.73 18.21 -3.83
N ALA A 211 -4.93 16.96 -3.40
CA ALA A 211 -4.83 15.80 -4.27
C ALA A 211 -5.90 15.78 -5.39
N GLY A 212 -7.09 16.33 -5.13
CA GLY A 212 -8.22 16.25 -6.08
C GLY A 212 -8.75 14.81 -6.24
N LYS A 213 -9.26 14.49 -7.43
CA LYS A 213 -9.69 13.12 -7.77
C LYS A 213 -8.53 12.35 -8.39
N GLY A 214 -8.05 11.30 -7.71
CA GLY A 214 -7.04 10.38 -8.26
C GLY A 214 -7.58 9.45 -9.35
N SER A 215 -6.67 8.71 -10.02
CA SER A 215 -6.98 7.78 -11.12
C SER A 215 -7.93 6.62 -10.75
N SER A 216 -8.06 6.32 -9.46
CA SER A 216 -8.99 5.32 -8.92
C SER A 216 -10.42 5.84 -8.71
N ASN A 217 -10.72 7.06 -9.19
CA ASN A 217 -12.03 7.72 -9.01
C ASN A 217 -12.46 7.85 -7.54
N GLY A 218 -11.50 7.87 -6.60
CA GLY A 218 -11.76 8.04 -5.17
C GLY A 218 -12.22 6.77 -4.44
N LEU A 219 -12.03 5.59 -5.03
CA LEU A 219 -12.43 4.30 -4.43
C LEU A 219 -11.98 4.13 -2.97
N TYR A 220 -10.79 4.62 -2.63
CA TYR A 220 -10.20 4.51 -1.29
C TYR A 220 -10.25 5.79 -0.46
N LYS A 221 -10.96 6.83 -0.91
CA LYS A 221 -10.91 8.17 -0.30
C LYS A 221 -11.20 8.14 1.21
N LYS A 222 -12.17 7.33 1.66
CA LYS A 222 -12.51 7.22 3.08
C LYS A 222 -11.36 6.67 3.93
N PHE A 223 -10.67 5.64 3.44
CA PHE A 223 -9.53 5.03 4.14
C PHE A 223 -8.31 5.95 4.14
N LEU A 224 -7.96 6.49 2.96
CA LEU A 224 -6.85 7.44 2.82
C LEU A 224 -7.04 8.67 3.72
N ALA A 225 -8.29 9.14 3.88
CA ALA A 225 -8.60 10.28 4.74
C ALA A 225 -8.52 10.00 6.23
N SER A 226 -8.59 8.73 6.66
CA SER A 226 -8.46 8.37 8.08
C SER A 226 -7.02 8.19 8.55
N ILE A 227 -6.07 8.06 7.61
CA ILE A 227 -4.65 7.84 7.90
C ILE A 227 -3.96 9.20 8.02
N GLY A 228 -3.26 9.40 9.13
CA GLY A 228 -2.64 10.68 9.47
C GLY A 228 -1.20 10.52 9.94
N LEU A 229 -0.47 11.65 9.90
CA LEU A 229 0.90 11.79 10.39
C LEU A 229 0.97 11.64 11.92
N PRO A 230 2.14 11.34 12.52
CA PRO A 230 2.32 11.31 13.96
C PRO A 230 2.13 12.69 14.59
N ASP A 231 1.71 12.73 15.86
CA ASP A 231 1.53 13.96 16.63
C ASP A 231 2.86 14.59 17.06
N THR A 232 3.88 13.74 17.25
CA THR A 232 5.23 14.12 17.67
C THR A 232 6.27 13.36 16.85
N PRO A 233 7.37 14.01 16.41
CA PRO A 233 8.42 13.33 15.66
C PRO A 233 9.13 12.27 16.52
N VAL A 234 9.52 11.17 15.89
CA VAL A 234 10.38 10.14 16.49
C VAL A 234 11.81 10.31 15.98
N ASP A 235 12.79 10.31 16.88
CA ASP A 235 14.18 10.16 16.47
C ASP A 235 14.48 8.68 16.17
N PHE A 236 14.38 8.30 14.90
CA PHE A 236 14.58 6.94 14.46
C PHE A 236 16.03 6.47 14.56
N SER A 237 17.00 7.36 14.73
CA SER A 237 18.39 6.96 15.00
C SER A 237 18.52 6.20 16.33
N LEU A 238 17.58 6.41 17.26
CA LEU A 238 17.50 5.74 18.56
C LEU A 238 16.64 4.48 18.54
N VAL A 239 15.97 4.17 17.42
CA VAL A 239 15.10 3.00 17.30
C VAL A 239 15.94 1.78 16.93
N ASP A 240 15.78 0.71 17.70
CA ASP A 240 16.41 -0.58 17.38
C ASP A 240 15.79 -1.20 16.11
N THR A 241 16.50 -1.06 15.00
CA THR A 241 16.15 -1.66 13.71
C THR A 241 16.68 -3.09 13.55
N GLU A 242 17.57 -3.60 14.43
CA GLU A 242 18.07 -4.97 14.32
C GLU A 242 16.95 -6.00 14.47
N ARG A 243 15.97 -5.72 15.33
CA ARG A 243 14.78 -6.56 15.50
C ARG A 243 13.96 -6.74 14.21
N LEU A 244 14.10 -5.86 13.21
CA LEU A 244 13.36 -5.94 11.94
C LEU A 244 13.98 -6.94 10.96
N LYS A 245 15.24 -7.35 11.16
CA LYS A 245 15.87 -8.39 10.35
C LYS A 245 15.13 -9.70 10.55
N LYS A 246 14.87 -10.44 9.47
CA LYS A 246 14.02 -11.64 9.47
C LYS A 246 14.37 -12.64 10.59
N LYS A 247 15.66 -12.93 10.76
CA LYS A 247 16.19 -13.84 11.79
C LYS A 247 15.80 -13.46 13.23
N ASN A 248 15.57 -12.17 13.48
CA ASN A 248 15.17 -11.64 14.79
C ASN A 248 13.66 -11.44 14.87
N TYR A 249 13.06 -10.93 13.79
CA TYR A 249 11.64 -10.58 13.76
C TYR A 249 10.73 -11.81 13.82
N ASP A 250 11.06 -12.87 13.08
CA ASP A 250 10.21 -14.05 12.96
C ASP A 250 9.98 -14.79 14.29
N PRO A 251 11.03 -15.15 15.07
CA PRO A 251 10.80 -15.79 16.36
C PRO A 251 10.07 -14.86 17.34
N PHE A 252 10.40 -13.56 17.34
CA PHE A 252 9.72 -12.56 18.16
C PHE A 252 8.23 -12.48 17.83
N PHE A 253 7.90 -12.22 16.56
CA PHE A 253 6.52 -12.05 16.12
C PHE A 253 5.72 -13.34 16.28
N GLY A 254 6.29 -14.49 15.91
CA GLY A 254 5.69 -15.80 16.13
C GLY A 254 5.34 -16.05 17.61
N SER A 255 6.19 -15.64 18.55
CA SER A 255 5.90 -15.75 19.99
C SER A 255 4.69 -14.92 20.41
N LEU A 256 4.54 -13.70 19.87
CA LEU A 256 3.39 -12.83 20.14
C LEU A 256 2.11 -13.50 19.67
N ILE A 257 2.09 -14.03 18.44
CA ILE A 257 0.90 -14.69 17.88
C ILE A 257 0.54 -15.96 18.66
N LYS A 258 1.53 -16.75 19.08
CA LYS A 258 1.30 -17.94 19.90
C LYS A 258 0.71 -17.59 21.27
N SER A 259 1.15 -16.49 21.88
CA SER A 259 0.68 -16.01 23.19
C SER A 259 -0.70 -15.33 23.15
N ALA A 260 -1.12 -14.83 21.99
CA ALA A 260 -2.41 -14.14 21.84
C ALA A 260 -3.58 -15.10 22.07
N LYS A 261 -4.59 -14.64 22.82
CA LYS A 261 -5.81 -15.40 23.11
C LYS A 261 -6.66 -15.53 21.85
N GLU A 262 -7.05 -16.74 21.51
CA GLU A 262 -7.91 -17.01 20.37
C GLU A 262 -9.35 -16.57 20.64
N LEU A 263 -9.96 -15.93 19.64
CA LEU A 263 -11.37 -15.55 19.59
C LEU A 263 -11.99 -16.07 18.30
N GLU A 264 -13.28 -16.39 18.37
CA GLU A 264 -14.09 -16.66 17.18
C GLU A 264 -14.48 -15.35 16.49
N ILE A 265 -14.82 -15.42 15.20
CA ILE A 265 -15.31 -14.24 14.47
C ILE A 265 -16.60 -13.70 15.11
N SER A 266 -17.48 -14.59 15.59
CA SER A 266 -18.73 -14.22 16.27
C SER A 266 -18.50 -13.40 17.54
N ASP A 267 -17.45 -13.68 18.31
CA ASP A 267 -17.11 -12.98 19.55
C ASP A 267 -16.94 -11.48 19.32
N VAL A 268 -16.35 -11.12 18.18
CA VAL A 268 -16.06 -9.74 17.80
C VAL A 268 -17.17 -9.10 16.97
N THR A 269 -17.82 -9.84 16.07
CA THR A 269 -18.91 -9.28 15.25
C THR A 269 -20.16 -8.99 16.07
N GLU A 270 -20.39 -9.77 17.13
CA GLU A 270 -21.58 -9.66 17.99
C GLU A 270 -21.27 -8.94 19.31
N LYS A 271 -20.02 -8.49 19.50
CA LYS A 271 -19.54 -7.81 20.72
C LYS A 271 -19.83 -8.61 22.01
N LYS A 272 -19.76 -9.94 21.92
CA LYS A 272 -20.13 -10.86 23.01
C LYS A 272 -19.03 -11.05 24.04
N TYR A 273 -17.79 -10.69 23.70
CA TYR A 273 -16.63 -11.00 24.51
C TYR A 273 -16.12 -9.76 25.28
N PRO A 274 -15.97 -9.82 26.63
CA PRO A 274 -15.40 -8.73 27.40
C PRO A 274 -13.88 -8.66 27.18
N LEU A 275 -13.46 -7.78 26.28
CA LEU A 275 -12.06 -7.58 25.91
C LEU A 275 -11.29 -6.84 27.02
N LYS A 276 -10.05 -7.29 27.29
CA LYS A 276 -9.15 -6.69 28.28
C LYS A 276 -7.95 -6.04 27.60
N LYS A 277 -7.53 -4.88 28.10
CA LYS A 277 -6.45 -4.06 27.49
C LYS A 277 -5.05 -4.66 27.61
N ASP A 278 -4.83 -5.52 28.60
CA ASP A 278 -3.58 -6.23 28.87
C ASP A 278 -3.43 -7.55 28.08
N ILE A 279 -4.48 -7.97 27.37
CA ILE A 279 -4.48 -9.19 26.57
C ILE A 279 -4.41 -8.83 25.08
N SER A 280 -3.58 -9.58 24.35
CA SER A 280 -3.60 -9.59 22.89
C SER A 280 -4.48 -10.72 22.39
N TYR A 281 -5.25 -10.47 21.33
CA TYR A 281 -6.20 -11.43 20.78
C TYR A 281 -5.85 -11.80 19.34
N ARG A 282 -6.16 -13.04 18.95
CA ARG A 282 -6.06 -13.51 17.55
C ARG A 282 -7.40 -14.05 17.07
N ILE A 283 -7.76 -13.74 15.83
CA ILE A 283 -9.01 -14.15 15.20
C ILE A 283 -8.64 -14.82 13.88
N ARG A 284 -9.01 -16.10 13.70
CA ARG A 284 -8.72 -16.82 12.46
C ARG A 284 -9.73 -16.50 11.37
N TYR A 285 -9.26 -16.40 10.12
CA TYR A 285 -10.11 -16.31 8.93
C TYR A 285 -9.67 -17.34 7.88
N LYS A 286 -10.62 -18.04 7.28
CA LYS A 286 -10.34 -19.15 6.35
C LYS A 286 -10.43 -18.74 4.89
N ASP A 287 -11.17 -17.68 4.60
CA ASP A 287 -11.47 -17.22 3.25
C ASP A 287 -11.69 -15.69 3.20
N PRO A 288 -11.82 -15.11 2.00
CA PRO A 288 -12.08 -13.67 1.84
C PRO A 288 -13.39 -13.19 2.47
N ARG A 289 -14.41 -14.05 2.61
CA ARG A 289 -15.71 -13.70 3.18
C ARG A 289 -15.59 -13.56 4.70
N GLU A 290 -14.88 -14.46 5.37
CA GLU A 290 -14.53 -14.36 6.79
C GLU A 290 -13.62 -13.16 7.06
N TYR A 291 -12.56 -12.95 6.26
CA TYR A 291 -11.70 -11.77 6.39
C TYR A 291 -12.52 -10.48 6.26
N ARG A 292 -13.45 -10.42 5.30
CA ARG A 292 -14.33 -9.25 5.11
C ARG A 292 -15.23 -8.99 6.31
N LYS A 293 -15.71 -10.02 7.03
CA LYS A 293 -16.46 -9.84 8.27
C LYS A 293 -15.59 -9.14 9.33
N ILE A 294 -14.39 -9.66 9.56
CA ILE A 294 -13.42 -9.07 10.51
C ILE A 294 -13.09 -7.62 10.10
N ALA A 295 -12.73 -7.40 8.84
CA ALA A 295 -12.35 -6.09 8.33
C ALA A 295 -13.47 -5.06 8.49
N LYS A 296 -14.73 -5.42 8.20
CA LYS A 296 -15.87 -4.53 8.41
C LYS A 296 -16.13 -4.24 9.89
N SER A 297 -16.02 -5.23 10.77
CA SER A 297 -16.21 -5.04 12.21
C SER A 297 -15.21 -4.06 12.83
N PHE A 298 -13.97 -4.06 12.33
CA PHE A 298 -12.90 -3.20 12.84
C PHE A 298 -12.55 -2.01 11.95
N SER A 299 -13.27 -1.80 10.84
CA SER A 299 -12.97 -0.77 9.85
C SER A 299 -11.56 -0.87 9.23
N LEU A 300 -11.04 -2.10 9.08
CA LEU A 300 -9.83 -2.37 8.30
C LEU A 300 -10.12 -2.23 6.81
N MET A 301 -9.08 -2.02 6.01
CA MET A 301 -9.19 -2.18 4.56
C MET A 301 -9.52 -3.65 4.24
N ASN A 302 -10.56 -3.85 3.43
CA ASN A 302 -11.12 -5.18 3.15
C ASN A 302 -10.78 -5.69 1.74
N ASP A 303 -9.97 -4.95 0.97
CA ASP A 303 -9.49 -5.38 -0.33
C ASP A 303 -8.29 -6.32 -0.19
N ILE A 304 -8.20 -7.25 -1.13
CA ILE A 304 -7.13 -8.25 -1.23
C ILE A 304 -6.44 -8.04 -2.58
N ARG A 305 -5.10 -8.09 -2.58
CA ARG A 305 -4.25 -7.95 -3.76
C ARG A 305 -3.22 -9.08 -3.81
N SER A 306 -3.20 -9.85 -4.89
CA SER A 306 -2.35 -11.04 -5.05
C SER A 306 -2.44 -12.00 -3.85
N GLY A 307 -3.66 -12.29 -3.42
CA GLY A 307 -3.98 -13.12 -2.26
C GLY A 307 -3.72 -12.47 -0.90
N MET A 308 -3.15 -11.26 -0.86
CA MET A 308 -2.74 -10.60 0.38
C MET A 308 -3.73 -9.53 0.84
N ALA A 309 -4.13 -9.63 2.10
CA ALA A 309 -4.74 -8.52 2.82
C ALA A 309 -3.71 -7.40 3.08
N ARG A 310 -4.20 -6.16 3.17
CA ARG A 310 -3.38 -4.98 3.48
C ARG A 310 -2.63 -5.16 4.80
N THR A 311 -1.37 -4.74 4.85
CA THR A 311 -0.45 -4.85 6.02
C THR A 311 -0.09 -6.27 6.48
N ALA A 312 -0.50 -7.31 5.76
CA ALA A 312 -0.28 -8.68 6.17
C ALA A 312 1.21 -9.04 6.20
N TYR A 313 1.62 -9.81 7.21
CA TYR A 313 2.89 -10.55 7.22
C TYR A 313 2.61 -12.01 7.55
N TYR A 314 2.91 -12.92 6.63
CA TYR A 314 2.49 -14.32 6.70
C TYR A 314 0.99 -14.50 6.96
N GLY A 315 0.17 -13.69 6.27
CA GLY A 315 -1.29 -13.71 6.43
C GLY A 315 -1.77 -13.23 7.79
N ILE A 316 -0.93 -12.54 8.56
CA ILE A 316 -1.32 -11.95 9.84
C ILE A 316 -1.43 -10.44 9.67
N ILE A 317 -2.59 -9.89 10.02
CA ILE A 317 -2.87 -8.46 10.03
C ILE A 317 -2.87 -7.99 11.50
N PRO A 318 -1.80 -7.34 11.98
CA PRO A 318 -1.79 -6.72 13.30
C PRO A 318 -2.49 -5.35 13.26
N PHE A 319 -3.39 -5.11 14.21
CA PHE A 319 -4.08 -3.83 14.39
C PHE A 319 -4.48 -3.63 15.85
N ARG A 320 -4.81 -2.41 16.24
CA ARG A 320 -5.14 -2.07 17.63
C ARG A 320 -6.47 -1.34 17.70
N ILE A 321 -7.34 -1.66 18.65
CA ILE A 321 -8.61 -0.95 18.87
C ILE A 321 -8.70 -0.60 20.34
N ASP A 322 -8.93 0.66 20.67
CA ASP A 322 -9.09 1.14 22.06
C ASP A 322 -7.96 0.69 23.01
N GLY A 323 -6.74 0.57 22.48
CA GLY A 323 -5.58 0.11 23.23
C GLY A 323 -5.46 -1.41 23.40
N ILE A 324 -6.29 -2.21 22.71
CA ILE A 324 -6.23 -3.68 22.71
C ILE A 324 -5.56 -4.14 21.41
N GLN A 325 -4.59 -5.04 21.51
CA GLN A 325 -3.90 -5.61 20.35
C GLN A 325 -4.70 -6.78 19.76
N PHE A 326 -4.91 -6.73 18.45
CA PHE A 326 -5.53 -7.80 17.67
C PHE A 326 -4.61 -8.29 16.56
N TYR A 327 -4.83 -9.55 16.18
CA TYR A 327 -4.22 -10.18 15.02
C TYR A 327 -5.33 -10.91 14.24
N ALA A 328 -5.64 -10.48 13.02
CA ALA A 328 -6.41 -11.34 12.12
C ALA A 328 -5.42 -12.31 11.47
N VAL A 329 -5.64 -13.62 11.63
CA VAL A 329 -4.68 -14.67 11.29
C VAL A 329 -5.24 -15.58 10.20
N HIS A 330 -4.49 -15.73 9.11
CA HIS A 330 -4.85 -16.64 8.03
C HIS A 330 -5.04 -18.08 8.52
N GLY A 331 -6.13 -18.72 8.10
CA GLY A 331 -6.55 -20.03 8.58
C GLY A 331 -5.53 -21.15 8.30
N ASN A 332 -4.87 -21.08 7.15
CA ASN A 332 -3.82 -22.03 6.75
C ASN A 332 -2.48 -21.80 7.47
N LEU A 333 -2.34 -20.75 8.29
CA LEU A 333 -1.13 -20.55 9.07
C LEU A 333 -1.06 -21.57 10.21
N ASP A 334 -0.13 -22.51 10.07
CA ASP A 334 0.22 -23.49 11.10
C ASP A 334 1.20 -22.88 12.10
N LEU A 335 0.69 -22.58 13.30
CA LEU A 335 1.47 -22.03 14.41
C LEU A 335 2.31 -23.08 15.15
N SER A 336 2.18 -24.37 14.82
CA SER A 336 3.04 -25.42 15.37
C SER A 336 4.42 -25.43 14.72
N ARG A 337 4.52 -25.02 13.45
CA ARG A 337 5.78 -24.86 12.71
C ARG A 337 6.60 -23.66 13.23
N PRO A 338 7.93 -23.66 13.05
CA PRO A 338 8.74 -22.45 13.21
C PRO A 338 8.20 -21.34 12.30
N PHE A 339 7.98 -20.16 12.88
CA PHE A 339 7.43 -19.03 12.15
C PHE A 339 8.46 -18.51 11.13
N GLY A 340 8.01 -18.24 9.91
CA GLY A 340 8.86 -17.68 8.85
C GLY A 340 9.64 -18.70 8.00
N GLU A 341 9.51 -20.00 8.26
CA GLU A 341 10.24 -21.06 7.52
C GLU A 341 9.49 -21.62 6.30
N PHE A 342 8.29 -21.13 6.00
CA PHE A 342 7.50 -21.53 4.85
C PHE A 342 7.41 -20.40 3.83
N PRO A 343 7.27 -20.68 2.53
CA PRO A 343 7.03 -19.66 1.52
C PRO A 343 5.62 -19.08 1.70
N THR A 344 5.49 -17.77 1.49
CA THR A 344 4.18 -17.09 1.61
C THR A 344 3.18 -17.50 0.54
N SER A 345 3.63 -18.15 -0.54
CA SER A 345 2.77 -18.77 -1.55
C SER A 345 1.97 -19.97 -1.02
N GLU A 346 2.30 -20.54 0.14
CA GLU A 346 1.44 -21.52 0.82
C GLU A 346 0.17 -20.87 1.41
N LEU A 347 0.20 -19.56 1.65
CA LEU A 347 -0.91 -18.81 2.24
C LEU A 347 -1.67 -18.00 1.20
N TYR A 348 -0.96 -17.26 0.35
CA TYR A 348 -1.57 -16.32 -0.57
C TYR A 348 -2.01 -17.00 -1.87
N ASN A 349 -3.32 -17.00 -2.10
CA ASN A 349 -3.93 -17.50 -3.32
C ASN A 349 -4.51 -16.32 -4.13
N ASP A 350 -4.05 -16.13 -5.36
CA ASP A 350 -4.51 -15.07 -6.26
C ASP A 350 -6.01 -15.14 -6.60
N ASP A 351 -6.64 -16.30 -6.43
CA ASP A 351 -8.09 -16.42 -6.57
C ASP A 351 -8.85 -15.59 -5.52
N TRP A 352 -8.24 -15.30 -4.36
CA TRP A 352 -8.84 -14.45 -3.33
C TRP A 352 -9.11 -13.02 -3.82
N ASP A 353 -8.35 -12.51 -4.79
CA ASP A 353 -8.64 -11.23 -5.45
C ASP A 353 -9.96 -11.28 -6.20
N LYS A 354 -10.18 -12.35 -6.97
CA LYS A 354 -11.39 -12.58 -7.76
C LYS A 354 -12.59 -12.82 -6.87
N MET A 355 -12.39 -13.54 -5.76
CA MET A 355 -13.41 -13.76 -4.72
C MET A 355 -13.78 -12.46 -4.01
N THR A 356 -12.79 -11.65 -3.62
CA THR A 356 -13.03 -10.33 -2.99
C THR A 356 -13.79 -9.41 -3.93
N ARG A 357 -13.45 -9.44 -5.21
CA ARG A 357 -14.15 -8.69 -6.26
C ARG A 357 -15.60 -9.14 -6.43
N TYR A 358 -15.87 -10.45 -6.38
CA TYR A 358 -17.23 -10.97 -6.34
C TYR A 358 -18.00 -10.44 -5.11
N LEU A 359 -17.37 -10.41 -3.93
CA LEU A 359 -18.03 -9.89 -2.73
C LEU A 359 -18.41 -8.40 -2.87
N ASP A 360 -17.57 -7.58 -3.53
CA ASP A 360 -17.89 -6.17 -3.83
C ASP A 360 -19.03 -6.05 -4.84
N PHE A 361 -19.00 -6.88 -5.89
CA PHE A 361 -20.07 -6.97 -6.87
C PHE A 361 -21.40 -7.36 -6.21
N ALA A 362 -21.38 -8.40 -5.36
CA ALA A 362 -22.55 -8.90 -4.65
C ALA A 362 -23.15 -7.83 -3.72
N GLU A 363 -22.32 -7.14 -2.93
CA GLU A 363 -22.77 -6.04 -2.07
C GLU A 363 -23.38 -4.87 -2.86
N PHE A 364 -22.87 -4.64 -4.08
CA PHE A 364 -23.40 -3.60 -4.93
C PHE A 364 -24.69 -3.98 -5.64
N TYR A 365 -24.80 -5.19 -6.22
CA TYR A 365 -25.89 -5.60 -7.11
C TYR A 365 -26.90 -6.55 -6.49
N CYS A 366 -26.47 -7.49 -5.64
CA CYS A 366 -27.30 -8.54 -5.09
C CYS A 366 -28.01 -8.08 -3.81
N LYS A 367 -28.91 -7.11 -3.98
CA LYS A 367 -29.72 -6.56 -2.91
C LYS A 367 -31.10 -6.16 -3.42
N PRO A 368 -32.10 -6.09 -2.53
CA PRO A 368 -33.43 -5.61 -2.88
C PRO A 368 -33.38 -4.29 -3.66
N GLY A 369 -34.17 -4.19 -4.73
CA GLY A 369 -34.20 -3.03 -5.63
C GLY A 369 -33.18 -3.04 -6.78
N LYS A 370 -32.25 -4.01 -6.83
CA LYS A 370 -31.36 -4.21 -7.99
C LYS A 370 -31.55 -5.59 -8.62
N TRP A 371 -30.93 -6.62 -8.06
CA TRP A 371 -31.01 -8.00 -8.52
C TRP A 371 -31.47 -8.91 -7.37
N ALA A 372 -32.53 -9.67 -7.61
CA ALA A 372 -33.15 -10.56 -6.62
C ALA A 372 -33.07 -12.06 -7.01
N GLY A 373 -32.54 -12.37 -8.20
CA GLY A 373 -32.27 -13.74 -8.62
C GLY A 373 -30.98 -14.29 -7.99
N LYS A 374 -30.49 -15.41 -8.53
CA LYS A 374 -29.22 -16.00 -8.10
C LYS A 374 -28.10 -14.98 -8.20
N CYS A 375 -27.39 -14.72 -7.11
CA CYS A 375 -26.29 -13.76 -7.08
C CYS A 375 -25.02 -14.36 -7.69
N ASP A 376 -24.99 -14.46 -9.01
CA ASP A 376 -23.89 -15.04 -9.76
C ASP A 376 -23.70 -14.26 -11.07
N PRO A 377 -22.57 -13.58 -11.27
CA PRO A 377 -22.33 -12.78 -12.46
C PRO A 377 -22.24 -13.60 -13.75
N HIS A 378 -22.13 -14.92 -13.65
CA HIS A 378 -22.15 -15.86 -14.79
C HIS A 378 -23.54 -16.46 -15.04
N ASP A 379 -24.52 -16.16 -14.19
CA ASP A 379 -25.88 -16.66 -14.33
C ASP A 379 -26.56 -16.05 -15.58
N PRO A 380 -27.16 -16.87 -16.47
CA PRO A 380 -27.80 -16.38 -17.68
C PRO A 380 -28.88 -15.33 -17.43
N GLU A 381 -29.63 -15.42 -16.34
CA GLU A 381 -30.69 -14.45 -16.02
C GLU A 381 -30.09 -13.11 -15.58
N MET A 382 -29.01 -13.13 -14.78
CA MET A 382 -28.32 -11.90 -14.38
C MET A 382 -27.66 -11.22 -15.60
N ILE A 383 -27.04 -11.99 -16.48
CA ILE A 383 -26.47 -11.49 -17.74
C ILE A 383 -27.57 -10.86 -18.62
N ALA A 384 -28.72 -11.52 -18.75
CA ALA A 384 -29.87 -10.99 -19.49
C ALA A 384 -30.38 -9.69 -18.85
N TRP A 385 -30.40 -9.60 -17.51
CA TRP A 385 -30.78 -8.38 -16.79
C TRP A 385 -29.85 -7.20 -17.06
N PHE A 386 -28.52 -7.41 -17.06
CA PHE A 386 -27.57 -6.37 -17.44
C PHE A 386 -27.74 -5.96 -18.91
N THR A 387 -27.97 -6.92 -19.80
CA THR A 387 -28.14 -6.69 -21.24
C THR A 387 -29.39 -5.86 -21.52
N LYS A 388 -30.53 -6.21 -20.91
CA LYS A 388 -31.80 -5.45 -21.02
C LYS A 388 -31.66 -4.00 -20.55
N ARG A 389 -30.73 -3.72 -19.63
CA ARG A 389 -30.45 -2.37 -19.10
C ARG A 389 -29.34 -1.63 -19.86
N GLY A 390 -28.76 -2.22 -20.91
CA GLY A 390 -27.62 -1.65 -21.63
C GLY A 390 -26.34 -1.56 -20.77
N GLN A 391 -26.23 -2.40 -19.72
CA GLN A 391 -25.15 -2.34 -18.73
C GLN A 391 -24.12 -3.47 -18.90
N THR A 392 -24.07 -4.16 -20.05
CA THR A 392 -23.11 -5.24 -20.32
C THR A 392 -21.65 -4.82 -20.13
N LYS A 393 -21.27 -3.63 -20.62
CA LYS A 393 -19.91 -3.09 -20.41
C LYS A 393 -19.58 -2.88 -18.93
N ARG A 394 -20.59 -2.56 -18.11
CA ARG A 394 -20.43 -2.38 -16.67
C ARG A 394 -20.20 -3.71 -15.97
N LEU A 395 -20.91 -4.77 -16.35
CA LEU A 395 -20.63 -6.12 -15.87
C LEU A 395 -19.20 -6.54 -16.24
N GLN A 396 -18.82 -6.37 -17.50
CA GLN A 396 -17.47 -6.68 -17.98
C GLN A 396 -16.37 -5.88 -17.28
N SER A 397 -16.64 -4.63 -16.86
CA SER A 397 -15.65 -3.81 -16.14
C SER A 397 -15.27 -4.32 -14.76
N TRP A 398 -16.06 -5.24 -14.18
CA TRP A 398 -15.65 -5.97 -12.99
C TRP A 398 -14.60 -7.03 -13.30
N GLY A 399 -14.38 -7.43 -14.54
CA GLY A 399 -13.42 -8.49 -14.88
C GLY A 399 -13.79 -9.84 -14.28
N GLU A 400 -12.81 -10.74 -14.15
CA GLU A 400 -13.01 -12.09 -13.63
C GLU A 400 -13.42 -12.06 -12.14
N MET A 401 -14.37 -12.91 -11.77
CA MET A 401 -14.90 -13.02 -10.41
C MET A 401 -15.10 -14.49 -10.06
N ILE A 402 -14.86 -14.87 -8.80
CA ILE A 402 -15.12 -16.22 -8.30
C ILE A 402 -16.20 -16.13 -7.24
N VAL A 403 -17.31 -16.85 -7.44
CA VAL A 403 -18.43 -16.92 -6.50
C VAL A 403 -18.02 -17.76 -5.30
N ILE A 404 -18.23 -17.22 -4.09
CA ILE A 404 -17.93 -17.84 -2.78
C ILE A 404 -19.03 -17.54 -1.77
#